data_AF-A0A238ZWA0-F1
#
_entry.id   AF-A0A238ZWA0-F1
#
_cell.length_a   1.000
_cell.length_b   1.000
_cell.length_c   1.000
_cell.angle_alpha   90.00
_cell.angle_beta   90.00
_cell.angle_gamma   90.00
#
_symmetry.space_group_name_H-M   'P 1'
#
loop_
_entity.id
_entity.type
_entity.pdbx_description
1 polymer ?
#
loop_
_entity_poly.entity_id
_entity_poly.type
_entity_poly.pdbx_seq_one_letter_code
_entity_poly.pdbx_strand_id
1 'polypeptide(L)'
;MSARSIQVGQAVYCQIYQLAGVVYDIFPAAAGRRRRPGCSVVLASGQDIGCFTATEADQLLQPLGKTSLQFCFAGVTQLRAAIQEGCFTRAWQEATFQARAAGYTVSTSST
;
A
#
# COMPACT_ATOMS: atom_id res chain seq x y z
N MET A 1 12.46 -11.05 -15.59
CA MET A 1 11.95 -10.45 -14.33
C MET A 1 10.64 -9.77 -14.64
N SER A 2 9.52 -10.30 -14.13
CA SER A 2 8.17 -9.86 -14.52
C SER A 2 7.87 -8.49 -13.93
N ALA A 3 7.51 -7.52 -14.78
CA ALA A 3 7.04 -6.21 -14.37
C ALA A 3 5.73 -6.37 -13.58
N ARG A 4 5.81 -6.40 -12.24
CA ARG A 4 4.64 -6.59 -11.38
C ARG A 4 3.67 -5.42 -11.57
N SER A 5 2.46 -5.70 -12.03
CA SER A 5 1.40 -4.69 -12.09
C SER A 5 0.97 -4.37 -10.67
N ILE A 6 1.23 -3.15 -10.20
CA ILE A 6 0.69 -2.65 -8.94
C ILE A 6 -0.77 -2.24 -9.18
N GLN A 7 -1.66 -2.54 -8.24
CA GLN A 7 -3.09 -2.21 -8.31
C GLN A 7 -3.56 -1.50 -7.03
N VAL A 8 -4.54 -0.59 -7.16
CA VAL A 8 -5.24 -0.05 -5.98
C VAL A 8 -5.91 -1.21 -5.24
N GLY A 9 -5.85 -1.17 -3.91
CA GLY A 9 -6.31 -2.24 -3.04
C GLY A 9 -5.33 -3.41 -2.91
N GLN A 10 -4.14 -3.33 -3.50
CA GLN A 10 -3.12 -4.35 -3.30
C GLN A 10 -2.50 -4.25 -1.90
N ALA A 11 -2.44 -5.38 -1.21
CA ALA A 11 -1.71 -5.53 0.03
C ALA A 11 -0.21 -5.56 -0.25
N VAL A 12 0.53 -4.81 0.56
CA VAL A 12 1.99 -4.74 0.52
C VAL A 12 2.55 -4.86 1.93
N TYR A 13 3.75 -5.41 2.05
CA TYR A 13 4.55 -5.33 3.26
C TYR A 13 5.68 -4.34 3.05
N CYS A 14 5.77 -3.33 3.91
CA CYS A 14 6.89 -2.40 3.90
C CYS A 14 7.97 -2.89 4.86
N GLN A 15 9.14 -3.21 4.33
CA GLN A 15 10.23 -3.80 5.12
C GLN A 15 10.81 -2.82 6.14
N ILE A 16 10.92 -1.53 5.79
CA ILE A 16 11.49 -0.49 6.68
C ILE A 16 10.65 -0.33 7.95
N TYR A 17 9.33 -0.34 7.80
CA TYR A 17 8.40 -0.17 8.93
C TYR A 17 7.98 -1.49 9.58
N GLN A 18 8.34 -2.63 8.98
CA GLN A 18 7.85 -3.96 9.35
C GLN A 18 6.32 -4.00 9.48
N LEU A 19 5.62 -3.27 8.62
CA LEU A 19 4.17 -3.11 8.66
C LEU A 19 3.54 -3.50 7.32
N ALA A 20 2.37 -4.13 7.41
CA ALA A 20 1.52 -4.32 6.25
C ALA A 20 0.82 -2.99 5.92
N GLY A 21 0.50 -2.80 4.64
CA GLY A 21 -0.20 -1.63 4.14
C GLY A 21 -0.99 -1.96 2.89
N VAL A 22 -1.66 -0.95 2.36
CA VAL A 22 -2.50 -1.07 1.16
C VAL A 22 -2.18 0.07 0.21
N VAL A 23 -2.06 -0.25 -1.07
CA VAL A 23 -1.95 0.73 -2.14
C VAL A 23 -3.30 1.41 -2.32
N TYR A 24 -3.36 2.73 -2.12
CA TYR A 24 -4.60 3.50 -2.25
C TYR A 24 -4.63 4.39 -3.50
N ASP A 25 -3.50 4.61 -4.15
CA ASP A 25 -3.38 5.41 -5.37
C ASP A 25 -2.26 4.91 -6.29
N ILE A 26 -2.42 5.17 -7.59
CA ILE A 26 -1.46 4.87 -8.66
C ILE A 26 -1.35 6.08 -9.55
N PHE A 27 -0.16 6.67 -9.60
CA PHE A 27 0.11 7.87 -10.41
C PHE A 27 1.02 7.55 -11.59
N PRO A 28 0.85 8.25 -12.73
CA PRO A 28 1.69 8.07 -13.89
C PRO A 28 3.15 8.39 -13.57
N ALA A 29 4.08 7.69 -14.22
CA ALA A 29 5.49 8.02 -14.11
C ALA A 29 5.73 9.48 -14.55
N ALA A 30 6.61 10.20 -13.85
CA ALA A 30 7.02 11.54 -14.23
C ALA A 30 7.37 11.60 -15.73
N ALA A 31 6.85 12.63 -16.41
CA ALA A 31 6.79 12.71 -17.86
C ALA A 31 8.16 12.46 -18.53
N GLY A 32 8.18 11.56 -19.53
CA GLY A 32 9.30 11.46 -20.47
C GLY A 32 9.80 10.05 -20.85
N ARG A 33 9.36 8.96 -20.21
CA ARG A 33 9.71 7.59 -20.65
C ARG A 33 8.57 6.60 -20.39
N ARG A 34 8.53 5.49 -21.14
CA ARG A 34 7.70 4.28 -20.90
C ARG A 34 8.05 3.63 -19.56
N ARG A 35 7.84 4.35 -18.46
CA ARG A 35 8.13 3.91 -17.10
C ARG A 35 6.83 3.41 -16.47
N ARG A 36 6.95 2.38 -15.65
CA ARG A 36 5.84 1.83 -14.86
C ARG A 36 5.29 2.92 -13.92
N PRO A 37 3.97 2.94 -13.67
CA PRO A 37 3.38 3.90 -12.74
C PRO A 37 3.92 3.69 -11.32
N GLY A 38 3.94 4.76 -10.54
CA GLY A 38 4.21 4.71 -9.11
C GLY A 38 2.94 4.44 -8.31
N CYS A 39 3.07 4.33 -6.99
CA CYS A 39 1.94 4.08 -6.10
C CYS A 39 2.10 4.78 -4.76
N SER A 40 0.98 5.02 -4.08
CA SER A 40 0.95 5.53 -2.71
C SER A 40 0.38 4.49 -1.76
N VAL A 41 0.95 4.41 -0.56
CA VAL A 41 0.66 3.35 0.41
C VAL A 41 0.29 3.95 1.76
N VAL A 42 -0.78 3.41 2.35
CA VAL A 42 -1.12 3.63 3.75
C VAL A 42 -0.90 2.35 4.54
N LEU A 43 -0.14 2.45 5.63
CA LEU A 43 0.16 1.34 6.53
C LEU A 43 -1.05 1.01 7.42
N ALA A 44 -1.05 -0.20 7.98
CA ALA A 44 -2.06 -0.66 8.92
C ALA A 44 -2.15 0.17 10.22
N SER A 45 -1.13 0.98 10.51
CA SER A 45 -1.15 1.98 11.57
C SER A 45 -1.99 3.23 11.22
N GLY A 46 -2.49 3.35 10.00
CA GLY A 46 -3.12 4.57 9.48
C GLY A 46 -2.13 5.62 8.97
N GLN A 47 -0.82 5.35 9.06
CA GLN A 47 0.22 6.22 8.54
C GLN A 47 0.30 6.14 7.02
N ASP A 48 0.09 7.27 6.34
CA ASP A 48 0.46 7.45 4.93
C ASP A 48 1.98 7.62 4.84
N ILE A 49 2.63 6.69 4.13
CA ILE A 49 4.09 6.70 3.92
C ILE A 49 4.49 7.30 2.56
N GLY A 50 3.52 7.88 1.86
CA GLY A 50 3.75 8.69 0.67
C GLY A 50 3.87 7.89 -0.62
N CYS A 51 4.45 8.56 -1.61
CA CYS A 51 4.51 8.14 -3.00
C CYS A 51 5.82 7.40 -3.31
N PHE A 52 5.71 6.21 -3.90
CA PHE A 52 6.82 5.41 -4.38
C PHE A 52 6.83 5.40 -5.91
N THR A 53 7.98 5.69 -6.52
CA THR A 53 8.21 5.32 -7.91
C THR A 53 8.15 3.80 -8.06
N ALA A 54 7.95 3.29 -9.28
CA ALA A 54 7.93 1.85 -9.52
C ALA A 54 9.21 1.14 -9.02
N THR A 55 10.36 1.79 -9.14
CA THR A 55 11.65 1.25 -8.69
C THR A 55 11.73 1.20 -7.17
N GLU A 56 11.31 2.26 -6.47
CA GLU A 56 11.29 2.28 -5.00
C GLU A 56 10.28 1.27 -4.46
N ALA A 57 9.11 1.15 -5.09
CA ALA A 57 8.11 0.15 -4.73
C ALA A 57 8.69 -1.26 -4.87
N ASP A 58 9.38 -1.58 -5.96
CA ASP A 58 10.02 -2.89 -6.15
C ASP A 58 11.12 -3.18 -5.11
N GLN A 59 11.77 -2.15 -4.56
CA GLN A 59 12.86 -2.28 -3.57
C GLN A 59 12.35 -2.35 -2.13
N LEU A 60 11.31 -1.59 -1.81
CA LEU A 60 10.88 -1.34 -0.43
C LEU A 60 9.59 -2.07 -0.06
N LEU A 61 8.79 -2.44 -1.06
CA LEU A 61 7.47 -3.03 -0.86
C LEU A 61 7.46 -4.46 -1.39
N GLN A 62 7.09 -5.39 -0.52
CA GLN A 62 6.78 -6.74 -0.96
C GLN A 62 5.28 -6.86 -1.23
N PRO A 63 4.84 -7.20 -2.44
CA PRO A 63 3.44 -7.45 -2.72
C PRO A 63 2.99 -8.77 -2.08
N LEU A 64 1.82 -8.73 -1.44
CA LEU A 64 1.26 -9.88 -0.72
C LEU A 64 0.05 -10.48 -1.44
N GLY A 65 -0.82 -9.62 -2.01
CA GLY A 65 -2.06 -10.05 -2.64
C GLY A 65 -3.05 -8.90 -2.80
N LYS A 66 -4.30 -9.20 -3.16
CA LYS A 66 -5.37 -8.20 -3.22
C LYS A 66 -6.10 -8.14 -1.87
N THR A 67 -6.67 -6.97 -1.58
CA THR A 67 -7.60 -6.77 -0.46
C THR A 67 -9.00 -6.43 -0.98
N SER A 68 -9.95 -6.30 -0.06
CA SER A 68 -11.30 -5.83 -0.34
C SER A 68 -11.39 -4.32 -0.63
N LEU A 69 -10.30 -3.55 -0.54
CA LEU A 69 -10.32 -2.12 -0.84
C LEU A 69 -10.50 -1.92 -2.35
N GLN A 70 -11.60 -1.28 -2.75
CA GLN A 70 -11.92 -0.99 -4.16
C GLN A 70 -12.00 0.51 -4.47
N PHE A 71 -11.85 1.37 -3.45
CA PHE A 71 -12.03 2.81 -3.59
C PHE A 71 -10.72 3.51 -3.95
N CYS A 72 -10.82 4.42 -4.91
CA CYS A 72 -9.81 5.45 -5.18
C CYS A 72 -10.20 6.73 -4.44
N PHE A 73 -9.21 7.46 -3.94
CA PHE A 73 -9.42 8.70 -3.19
C PHE A 73 -8.98 9.89 -4.04
N ALA A 74 -9.80 10.95 -4.08
CA ALA A 74 -9.54 12.14 -4.89
C ALA A 74 -8.46 13.06 -4.28
N GLY A 75 -8.02 12.78 -3.04
CA GLY A 75 -6.95 13.54 -2.37
C GLY A 75 -6.77 13.17 -0.89
N VAL A 76 -5.74 13.74 -0.27
CA VAL A 76 -5.30 13.42 1.11
C VAL A 76 -6.39 13.68 2.16
N THR A 77 -7.22 14.71 1.99
CA THR A 77 -8.32 15.01 2.92
C THR A 77 -9.35 13.89 2.95
N GLN A 78 -9.74 13.36 1.78
CA GLN A 78 -10.69 12.26 1.69
C GLN A 78 -10.07 10.95 2.22
N LEU A 79 -8.78 10.73 1.97
CA LEU A 79 -8.04 9.60 2.54
C LEU A 79 -8.09 9.63 4.08
N ARG A 80 -7.78 10.77 4.70
CA ARG A 80 -7.81 10.92 6.16
C ARG A 80 -9.20 10.67 6.74
N ALA A 81 -10.24 11.22 6.10
CA ALA A 81 -11.62 10.96 6.51
C ALA A 81 -11.97 9.46 6.42
N ALA A 82 -11.64 8.81 5.31
CA ALA A 82 -11.89 7.38 5.12
C ALA A 82 -11.12 6.49 6.11
N ILE A 83 -9.91 6.90 6.52
CA ILE A 83 -9.16 6.23 7.60
C ILE A 83 -9.91 6.37 8.94
N GLN A 84 -10.34 7.59 9.28
CA GLN A 84 -11.08 7.86 10.52
C GLN A 84 -12.44 7.16 10.57
N GLU A 85 -13.11 7.05 9.42
CA GLU A 85 -14.38 6.33 9.25
C GLU A 85 -14.19 4.80 9.26
N GLY A 86 -12.94 4.31 9.30
CA GLY A 86 -12.62 2.89 9.39
C GLY A 86 -12.74 2.13 8.08
N CYS A 87 -12.82 2.80 6.93
CA CYS A 87 -12.94 2.17 5.60
C CYS A 87 -11.77 1.23 5.27
N PHE A 88 -10.60 1.46 5.86
CA PHE A 88 -9.40 0.64 5.65
C PHE A 88 -9.28 -0.56 6.61
N THR A 89 -10.09 -0.62 7.66
CA THR A 89 -9.96 -1.61 8.75
C THR A 89 -9.89 -3.04 8.21
N ARG A 90 -10.83 -3.41 7.33
CA ARG A 90 -10.87 -4.74 6.73
C ARG A 90 -9.66 -5.01 5.84
N ALA A 91 -9.29 -4.04 4.99
CA ALA A 91 -8.16 -4.19 4.09
C ALA A 91 -6.83 -4.33 4.85
N TRP A 92 -6.67 -3.64 5.99
CA TRP A 92 -5.49 -3.80 6.85
C TRP A 92 -5.45 -5.13 7.58
N GLN A 93 -6.60 -5.65 8.04
CA GLN A 93 -6.69 -7.00 8.59
C GLN A 93 -6.28 -8.05 7.56
N GLU A 94 -6.79 -7.93 6.33
CA GLU A 94 -6.43 -8.81 5.21
C GLU A 94 -4.94 -8.70 4.85
N ALA A 95 -4.40 -7.48 4.74
CA ALA A 95 -2.98 -7.27 4.45
C ALA A 95 -2.07 -7.82 5.56
N THR A 96 -2.43 -7.61 6.83
CA THR A 96 -1.69 -8.13 7.99
C THR A 96 -1.72 -9.66 8.03
N PHE A 97 -2.88 -10.26 7.76
CA PHE A 97 -3.02 -11.70 7.64
C PHE A 97 -2.12 -12.25 6.52
N GLN A 98 -2.16 -11.65 5.34
CA GLN A 98 -1.34 -12.07 4.20
C GLN A 98 0.17 -11.92 4.49
N ALA A 99 0.59 -10.86 5.18
CA ALA A 99 1.98 -10.65 5.57
C ALA A 99 2.45 -11.77 6.51
N ARG A 100 1.65 -12.10 7.53
CA ARG A 100 1.94 -13.19 8.47
C ARG A 100 1.95 -14.55 7.77
N ALA A 101 1.01 -14.80 6.87
CA ALA A 101 0.96 -16.04 6.09
C ALA A 101 2.17 -16.19 5.15
N ALA A 102 2.74 -15.09 4.68
CA ALA A 102 3.98 -15.06 3.91
C ALA A 102 5.25 -15.17 4.78
N GLY A 103 5.12 -15.32 6.10
CA GLY A 103 6.24 -15.48 7.04
C GLY A 103 6.87 -14.17 7.51
N TYR A 104 6.25 -13.02 7.26
CA TYR A 104 6.76 -11.73 7.74
C TYR A 104 6.35 -11.47 9.19
N THR A 105 7.29 -10.94 9.98
CA THR A 105 6.99 -10.33 11.27
C THR A 105 6.33 -8.98 11.04
N VAL A 106 5.09 -8.82 11.52
CA VAL A 106 4.32 -7.57 11.43
C VAL A 106 4.28 -6.91 12.79
N SER A 107 4.85 -5.71 12.88
CA SER A 107 4.78 -4.86 14.07
C SER A 107 3.33 -4.52 14.39
N THR A 108 2.97 -4.52 15.68
CA THR A 108 1.62 -4.16 16.15
C THR A 108 1.56 -2.74 16.72
N SER A 109 2.59 -1.92 16.46
CA SER A 109 2.74 -0.61 17.05
C SER A 109 1.74 0.37 16.43
N SER A 110 0.56 0.44 17.05
CA SER A 110 -0.31 1.62 17.02
C SER A 110 0.30 2.64 17.98
N THR A 111 1.11 3.58 17.48
CA THR A 111 1.41 4.80 18.25
C THR A 111 0.30 5.81 18.08
#